data_AF-A0AAD7HZT1-F1
#
_entry.id   AF-A0AAD7HZT1-F1
#
_cell.length_a   1.000
_cell.length_b   1.000
_cell.length_c   1.000
_cell.angle_alpha   90.00
_cell.angle_beta   90.00
_cell.angle_gamma   90.00
#
_symmetry.space_group_name_H-M   'P 1'
#
loop_
_entity.id
_entity.type
_entity.pdbx_description
1 polymer ?
#
loop_
_entity_poly.entity_id
_entity_poly.type
_entity_poly.pdbx_seq_one_letter_code
_entity_poly.pdbx_strand_id
1 'polypeptide(L)'
;MKAFIKTILAFDPSQDEEGGILGLVNAYYGTVEAQGRGTLHCHMMVWVAGSLNPNEIKDKALENGGNTEFQERLIAFLEDTISTSVPADSDRCDLETPLSKFHPCATRGPGPNINPEDQEAAEQRDLHKLAERCQRHRHTATCYKHWQGYSELKECRFDLDKANETPVSVFDPETGEFTLRTLDGLVNNFNETMLRAIRCNMDIKFIGSGPAAKAILYYITDYITKSQLQAHVAYAALEVAVHRLGDFNPEEDDLSSRAKRLLQKCAHSLISKQEMSAQQVVSYLMDFEDHFTSHEYVNLFWTSLEGFINSEDPSPECYPKKTTLLFPSSLDSIDGEPTSEPSLDDSPAITADDETMRLTMDASGKLVPTATQACDYQKRGELLENVCVWDFVAQTEKEKLKRSQMFSAGSDDESDDEDQADGPEGTANLSNESPWTKDNILDFDGKMPRVRFQTAHLQDDTHTIKVRSYFRRKIPVPIGPALPRRDTPASEQKHARLMLVLFKPWRHASDLRQTSQTWLEAYHLMCPPNPSS
;
A
#
# COMPACT_ATOMS: atom_id res chain seq x y z
N MET A 1 -2.22 -9.08 16.61
CA MET A 1 -2.79 -8.54 15.35
C MET A 1 -3.55 -9.57 14.53
N LYS A 2 -3.00 -10.74 14.16
CA LYS A 2 -3.75 -11.78 13.41
C LYS A 2 -5.12 -12.12 14.02
N ALA A 3 -5.18 -12.33 15.34
CA ALA A 3 -6.44 -12.57 16.05
C ALA A 3 -7.41 -11.38 15.99
N PHE A 4 -6.90 -10.15 16.02
CA PHE A 4 -7.70 -8.93 15.87
C PHE A 4 -8.32 -8.86 14.46
N ILE A 5 -7.51 -9.08 13.41
CA ILE A 5 -7.97 -9.10 12.01
C ILE A 5 -9.04 -10.19 11.81
N LYS A 6 -8.77 -11.40 12.29
CA LYS A 6 -9.70 -12.52 12.12
C LYS A 6 -10.99 -12.39 12.95
N THR A 7 -10.92 -11.88 14.17
CA THR A 7 -12.04 -11.98 15.13
C THR A 7 -12.79 -10.66 15.29
N ILE A 8 -12.08 -9.53 15.27
CA ILE A 8 -12.68 -8.22 15.51
C ILE A 8 -13.07 -7.57 14.18
N LEU A 9 -12.19 -7.62 13.18
CA LEU A 9 -12.54 -7.18 11.83
C LEU A 9 -13.33 -8.21 11.04
N ALA A 10 -13.39 -9.47 11.53
CA ALA A 10 -14.01 -10.59 10.84
C ALA A 10 -13.57 -10.68 9.35
N PHE A 11 -12.26 -10.47 9.12
CA PHE A 11 -11.73 -10.55 7.76
C PHE A 11 -11.29 -11.98 7.47
N ASP A 12 -12.08 -12.68 6.67
CA ASP A 12 -11.71 -13.94 6.04
C ASP A 12 -11.93 -13.84 4.51
N PRO A 13 -10.87 -13.97 3.70
CA PRO A 13 -11.00 -13.96 2.23
C PRO A 13 -11.91 -15.06 1.67
N SER A 14 -12.20 -16.10 2.45
CA SER A 14 -12.92 -17.29 2.02
C SER A 14 -14.37 -17.36 2.48
N GLN A 15 -14.75 -16.70 3.57
CA GLN A 15 -16.11 -16.69 4.13
C GLN A 15 -16.25 -15.58 5.18
N ASP A 16 -16.89 -14.46 4.88
CA ASP A 16 -17.63 -13.72 5.92
C ASP A 16 -18.65 -12.77 5.28
N GLU A 17 -19.94 -13.13 5.31
CA GLU A 17 -21.04 -12.25 4.87
C GLU A 17 -21.61 -11.41 6.01
N GLU A 18 -21.30 -11.74 7.29
CA GLU A 18 -21.83 -11.03 8.46
C GLU A 18 -21.00 -9.80 8.85
N GLY A 19 -19.70 -9.78 8.51
CA GLY A 19 -18.80 -8.65 8.77
C GLY A 19 -18.38 -8.52 10.24
N GLY A 20 -17.37 -7.68 10.49
CA GLY A 20 -16.82 -7.45 11.82
C GLY A 20 -17.44 -6.26 12.53
N ILE A 21 -16.78 -5.78 13.58
CA ILE A 21 -17.27 -4.63 14.36
C ILE A 21 -17.37 -3.33 13.57
N LEU A 22 -16.59 -3.20 12.49
CA LEU A 22 -16.63 -2.04 11.61
C LEU A 22 -17.57 -2.26 10.41
N GLY A 23 -18.31 -3.37 10.39
CA GLY A 23 -19.03 -3.88 9.23
C GLY A 23 -18.19 -4.83 8.38
N LEU A 24 -18.66 -5.14 7.18
CA LEU A 24 -17.97 -6.00 6.22
C LEU A 24 -16.67 -5.33 5.75
N VAL A 25 -15.52 -5.96 5.92
CA VAL A 25 -14.22 -5.38 5.54
C VAL A 25 -13.77 -5.91 4.18
N ASN A 26 -13.55 -5.01 3.22
CA ASN A 26 -13.05 -5.35 1.88
C ASN A 26 -11.53 -5.44 1.81
N ALA A 27 -10.84 -4.59 2.58
CA ALA A 27 -9.38 -4.56 2.60
C ALA A 27 -8.86 -3.95 3.91
N TYR A 28 -7.63 -4.29 4.24
CA TYR A 28 -6.84 -3.60 5.26
C TYR A 28 -5.35 -3.58 4.87
N TYR A 29 -4.65 -2.62 5.46
CA TYR A 29 -3.20 -2.57 5.52
C TYR A 29 -2.79 -2.06 6.91
N GLY A 30 -1.84 -2.74 7.57
CA GLY A 30 -1.28 -2.29 8.83
C GLY A 30 0.24 -2.43 8.86
N THR A 31 0.92 -1.50 9.52
CA THR A 31 2.36 -1.57 9.79
C THR A 31 2.61 -1.47 11.28
N VAL A 32 3.62 -2.19 11.78
CA VAL A 32 4.05 -2.20 13.17
C VAL A 32 5.39 -1.49 13.27
N GLU A 33 5.43 -0.41 14.04
CA GLU A 33 6.67 0.28 14.37
C GLU A 33 6.93 0.26 15.88
N ALA A 34 8.20 0.34 16.26
CA ALA A 34 8.52 0.72 17.63
C ALA A 34 8.66 2.23 17.73
N GLN A 35 7.93 2.80 18.67
CA GLN A 35 8.12 4.20 19.02
C GLN A 35 9.37 4.36 19.89
N GLY A 36 9.84 5.60 20.06
CA GLY A 36 11.08 5.93 20.76
C GLY A 36 11.18 5.51 22.25
N ARG A 37 10.18 4.83 22.79
CA ARG A 37 10.20 4.17 24.12
C ARG A 37 10.20 2.63 24.02
N GLY A 38 10.33 2.09 22.82
CA GLY A 38 10.38 0.67 22.52
C GLY A 38 9.03 -0.05 22.44
N THR A 39 7.92 0.65 22.69
CA THR A 39 6.58 0.07 22.57
C THR A 39 6.16 -0.07 21.11
N LEU A 40 5.63 -1.25 20.77
CA LEU A 40 5.14 -1.56 19.43
C LEU A 40 3.76 -0.92 19.23
N HIS A 41 3.59 -0.24 18.11
CA HIS A 41 2.34 0.39 17.69
C HIS A 41 1.97 -0.09 16.30
N CYS A 42 0.69 -0.34 16.08
CA CYS A 42 0.19 -0.65 14.76
C CYS A 42 -0.58 0.55 14.21
N HIS A 43 -0.13 1.06 13.06
CA HIS A 43 -0.88 2.02 12.26
C HIS A 43 -1.61 1.24 11.17
N MET A 44 -2.94 1.35 11.09
CA MET A 44 -3.76 0.51 10.23
C MET A 44 -4.83 1.32 9.50
N MET A 45 -5.01 1.02 8.21
CA MET A 45 -6.14 1.45 7.41
C MET A 45 -7.06 0.25 7.17
N VAL A 46 -8.36 0.48 7.29
CA VAL A 46 -9.41 -0.52 7.05
C VAL A 46 -10.42 0.08 6.07
N TRP A 47 -10.69 -0.66 4.99
CA TRP A 47 -11.70 -0.31 3.99
C TRP A 47 -12.92 -1.17 4.22
N VAL A 48 -14.01 -0.54 4.66
CA VAL A 48 -15.32 -1.17 4.87
C VAL A 48 -16.09 -1.21 3.54
N ALA A 49 -16.82 -2.30 3.30
CA ALA A 49 -17.68 -2.48 2.15
C ALA A 49 -18.77 -1.40 2.12
N GLY A 50 -19.06 -0.88 0.92
CA GLY A 50 -20.01 0.22 0.76
C GLY A 50 -19.48 1.60 1.16
N SER A 51 -18.22 1.71 1.62
CA SER A 51 -17.56 3.00 1.78
C SER A 51 -17.44 3.70 0.42
N LEU A 52 -18.09 4.86 0.33
CA LEU A 52 -18.09 5.70 -0.85
C LEU A 52 -16.80 6.53 -0.94
N ASN A 53 -16.49 7.02 -2.14
CA ASN A 53 -15.46 8.03 -2.30
C ASN A 53 -15.84 9.27 -1.46
N PRO A 54 -14.88 9.94 -0.79
CA PRO A 54 -15.14 11.19 -0.08
C PRO A 54 -15.95 12.24 -0.86
N ASN A 55 -15.74 12.35 -2.18
CA ASN A 55 -16.53 13.25 -3.02
C ASN A 55 -17.99 12.78 -3.15
N GLU A 56 -18.23 11.47 -3.30
CA GLU A 56 -19.58 10.91 -3.35
C GLU A 56 -20.30 11.04 -2.01
N ILE A 57 -19.58 10.92 -0.88
CA ILE A 57 -20.12 11.19 0.46
C ILE A 57 -20.58 12.64 0.54
N LYS A 58 -19.74 13.58 0.10
CA LYS A 58 -20.06 15.00 0.06
C LYS A 58 -21.25 15.30 -0.84
N ASP A 59 -21.28 14.74 -2.05
CA ASP A 59 -22.38 14.94 -3.00
C ASP A 59 -23.71 14.45 -2.41
N LYS A 60 -23.72 13.23 -1.84
CA LYS A 60 -24.90 12.67 -1.14
C LYS A 60 -25.28 13.42 0.13
N ALA A 61 -24.31 13.99 0.83
CA ALA A 61 -24.57 14.82 2.00
C ALA A 61 -25.22 16.15 1.60
N LEU A 62 -24.91 16.70 0.42
CA LEU A 62 -25.46 17.96 -0.08
C LEU A 62 -26.76 17.80 -0.90
N GLU A 63 -27.06 16.59 -1.37
CA GLU A 63 -28.31 16.26 -2.05
C GLU A 63 -29.54 16.75 -1.26
N ASN A 64 -30.58 17.19 -1.97
CA ASN A 64 -31.86 17.66 -1.39
C ASN A 64 -31.75 18.72 -0.28
N GLY A 65 -30.68 19.54 -0.29
CA GLY A 65 -30.50 20.62 0.67
C GLY A 65 -30.01 20.17 2.05
N GLY A 66 -29.37 19.00 2.13
CA GLY A 66 -28.61 18.59 3.32
C GLY A 66 -29.40 17.94 4.45
N ASN A 67 -30.64 17.49 4.19
CA ASN A 67 -31.41 16.67 5.13
C ASN A 67 -31.74 15.33 4.48
N THR A 68 -30.70 14.49 4.38
CA THR A 68 -30.80 13.20 3.69
C THR A 68 -30.79 12.06 4.71
N GLU A 69 -31.58 11.02 4.44
CA GLU A 69 -31.52 9.73 5.16
C GLU A 69 -30.07 9.20 5.23
N PHE A 70 -29.25 9.52 4.22
CA PHE A 70 -27.84 9.21 4.18
C PHE A 70 -27.05 9.84 5.35
N GLN A 71 -27.23 11.13 5.62
CA GLN A 71 -26.55 11.79 6.74
C GLN A 71 -26.93 11.16 8.08
N GLU A 72 -28.23 10.95 8.31
CA GLU A 72 -28.75 10.35 9.55
C GLU A 72 -28.15 8.95 9.78
N ARG A 73 -28.12 8.13 8.74
CA ARG A 73 -27.56 6.77 8.81
C ARG A 73 -26.06 6.76 9.02
N LEU A 74 -25.31 7.66 8.37
CA LEU A 74 -23.86 7.75 8.53
C LEU A 74 -23.49 8.26 9.93
N ILE A 75 -24.22 9.26 10.46
CA ILE A 75 -24.06 9.72 11.84
C ILE A 75 -24.33 8.59 12.81
N ALA A 76 -25.47 7.90 12.69
CA ALA A 76 -25.83 6.79 13.57
C ALA A 76 -24.77 5.69 13.56
N PHE A 77 -24.26 5.30 12.39
CA PHE A 77 -23.19 4.32 12.26
C PHE A 77 -21.89 4.76 12.96
N LEU A 78 -21.45 6.00 12.73
CA LEU A 78 -20.19 6.50 13.29
C LEU A 78 -20.26 6.71 14.81
N GLU A 79 -21.40 7.18 15.32
CA GLU A 79 -21.60 7.38 16.75
C GLU A 79 -21.78 6.08 17.54
N ASP A 80 -22.28 5.01 16.90
CA ASP A 80 -22.30 3.65 17.46
C ASP A 80 -20.90 3.02 17.44
N THR A 81 -20.11 3.31 16.39
CA THR A 81 -18.77 2.72 16.21
C THR A 81 -17.68 3.43 17.02
N ILE A 82 -17.75 4.75 17.19
CA ILE A 82 -16.68 5.59 17.72
C ILE A 82 -17.15 6.34 18.98
N SER A 83 -16.58 5.96 20.11
CA SER A 83 -16.73 6.65 21.39
C SER A 83 -15.73 7.80 21.50
N THR A 84 -16.20 8.98 21.91
CA THR A 84 -15.43 10.22 22.04
C THR A 84 -15.39 10.76 23.47
N SER A 85 -15.75 9.94 24.45
CA SER A 85 -15.64 10.23 25.88
C SER A 85 -15.49 8.96 26.71
N VAL A 86 -15.11 9.13 27.96
CA VAL A 86 -15.08 8.02 28.93
C VAL A 86 -16.53 7.69 29.33
N PRO A 87 -16.97 6.43 29.20
CA PRO A 87 -18.32 6.03 29.58
C PRO A 87 -18.51 6.15 31.10
N ALA A 88 -19.76 6.27 31.54
CA ALA A 88 -20.06 6.36 32.97
C ALA A 88 -19.55 5.13 33.75
N ASP A 89 -19.02 5.35 34.96
CA ASP A 89 -18.66 4.27 35.88
C ASP A 89 -19.94 3.53 36.34
N SER A 90 -19.78 2.29 36.77
CA SER A 90 -20.87 1.51 37.35
C SER A 90 -21.26 2.05 38.72
N ASP A 91 -22.56 2.00 39.04
CA ASP A 91 -23.09 2.32 40.37
C ASP A 91 -22.54 1.40 41.49
N ARG A 92 -21.96 0.23 41.12
CA ARG A 92 -21.33 -0.74 42.02
C ARG A 92 -19.83 -0.46 42.21
N CYS A 93 -19.54 0.63 42.90
CA CYS A 93 -18.16 1.04 43.22
C CYS A 93 -17.35 0.02 44.04
N ASP A 94 -18.03 -0.89 44.74
CA ASP A 94 -17.46 -1.95 45.57
C ASP A 94 -16.79 -3.08 44.76
N LEU A 95 -17.13 -3.22 43.49
CA LEU A 95 -16.54 -4.25 42.63
C LEU A 95 -15.06 -3.92 42.34
N GLU A 96 -14.16 -4.78 42.80
CA GLU A 96 -12.75 -4.71 42.39
C GLU A 96 -12.60 -5.30 40.99
N THR A 97 -11.99 -4.53 40.08
CA THR A 97 -11.56 -5.04 38.77
C THR A 97 -10.04 -5.28 38.78
N PRO A 98 -9.52 -6.22 37.97
CA PRO A 98 -8.08 -6.45 37.86
C PRO A 98 -7.27 -5.18 37.55
N LEU A 99 -7.89 -4.26 36.80
CA LEU A 99 -7.34 -2.94 36.50
C LEU A 99 -7.03 -2.12 37.75
N SER A 100 -7.72 -2.30 38.87
CA SER A 100 -7.39 -1.59 40.11
C SER A 100 -5.94 -1.82 40.55
N LYS A 101 -5.38 -3.01 40.25
CA LYS A 101 -4.05 -3.44 40.75
C LYS A 101 -3.00 -3.53 39.65
N PHE A 102 -3.41 -3.86 38.43
CA PHE A 102 -2.47 -4.18 37.34
C PHE A 102 -2.62 -3.24 36.15
N HIS A 103 -1.58 -3.20 35.32
CA HIS A 103 -1.60 -2.47 34.05
C HIS A 103 -2.64 -3.08 33.10
N PRO A 104 -3.40 -2.26 32.32
CA PRO A 104 -4.40 -2.76 31.37
C PRO A 104 -3.94 -3.93 30.50
N CYS A 105 -2.80 -3.78 29.82
CA CYS A 105 -2.22 -4.81 28.96
C CYS A 105 -1.76 -6.10 29.67
N ALA A 106 -1.69 -6.12 31.00
CA ALA A 106 -1.29 -7.30 31.78
C ALA A 106 -2.50 -8.08 32.34
N THR A 107 -3.71 -7.62 32.05
CA THR A 107 -4.96 -8.20 32.57
C THR A 107 -5.85 -8.66 31.45
N ARG A 108 -6.68 -9.65 31.73
CA ARG A 108 -7.88 -9.91 30.93
C ARG A 108 -9.05 -9.16 31.56
N GLY A 109 -10.14 -9.01 30.81
CA GLY A 109 -11.38 -8.43 31.33
C GLY A 109 -11.99 -9.28 32.45
N PRO A 110 -13.14 -8.84 32.98
CA PRO A 110 -13.93 -9.58 33.96
C PRO A 110 -14.10 -11.04 33.52
N GLY A 111 -13.64 -11.98 34.36
CA GLY A 111 -13.67 -13.41 34.04
C GLY A 111 -15.04 -14.04 34.32
N PRO A 112 -15.30 -15.27 33.83
CA PRO A 112 -16.59 -15.95 33.98
C PRO A 112 -16.94 -16.34 35.43
N ASN A 113 -16.04 -16.11 36.39
CA ASN A 113 -16.22 -16.44 37.79
C ASN A 113 -16.95 -15.34 38.59
N ILE A 114 -17.34 -14.25 37.94
CA ILE A 114 -18.14 -13.18 38.55
C ILE A 114 -19.59 -13.64 38.59
N ASN A 115 -20.32 -13.25 39.64
CA ASN A 115 -21.74 -13.54 39.74
C ASN A 115 -22.45 -12.95 38.51
N PRO A 116 -23.36 -13.69 37.85
CA PRO A 116 -24.06 -13.20 36.66
C PRO A 116 -24.77 -11.85 36.88
N GLU A 117 -25.27 -11.59 38.09
CA GLU A 117 -25.90 -10.32 38.48
C GLU A 117 -24.92 -9.14 38.54
N ASP A 118 -23.64 -9.40 38.80
CA ASP A 118 -22.58 -8.39 38.89
C ASP A 118 -21.79 -8.25 37.58
N GLN A 119 -22.04 -9.10 36.58
CA GLN A 119 -21.25 -9.18 35.36
C GLN A 119 -21.30 -7.87 34.56
N GLU A 120 -22.49 -7.34 34.31
CA GLU A 120 -22.68 -6.09 33.56
C GLU A 120 -22.01 -4.91 34.26
N ALA A 121 -22.21 -4.80 35.58
CA ALA A 121 -21.57 -3.79 36.40
C ALA A 121 -20.04 -3.89 36.38
N ALA A 122 -19.49 -5.11 36.45
CA ALA A 122 -18.06 -5.36 36.37
C ALA A 122 -17.48 -5.00 35.00
N GLU A 123 -18.19 -5.31 33.91
CA GLU A 123 -17.82 -4.96 32.54
C GLU A 123 -17.85 -3.45 32.29
N GLN A 124 -18.90 -2.76 32.73
CA GLN A 124 -18.99 -1.31 32.64
C GLN A 124 -17.84 -0.63 33.40
N ARG A 125 -17.57 -1.10 34.63
CA ARG A 125 -16.46 -0.59 35.45
C ARG A 125 -15.08 -0.87 34.85
N ASP A 126 -14.91 -2.02 34.21
CA ASP A 126 -13.67 -2.35 33.49
C ASP A 126 -13.49 -1.43 32.28
N LEU A 127 -14.52 -1.24 31.46
CA LEU A 127 -14.48 -0.34 30.30
C LEU A 127 -14.21 1.12 30.70
N HIS A 128 -14.90 1.63 31.73
CA HIS A 128 -14.66 2.97 32.27
C HIS A 128 -13.17 3.15 32.63
N LYS A 129 -12.61 2.21 33.40
CA LYS A 129 -11.19 2.26 33.81
C LYS A 129 -10.23 2.07 32.63
N LEU A 130 -10.59 1.29 31.62
CA LEU A 130 -9.79 1.18 30.39
C LEU A 130 -9.74 2.51 29.65
N ALA A 131 -10.91 3.11 29.39
CA ALA A 131 -10.99 4.40 28.69
C ALA A 131 -10.23 5.49 29.45
N GLU A 132 -10.44 5.57 30.77
CA GLU A 132 -9.77 6.55 31.63
C GLU A 132 -8.24 6.38 31.69
N ARG A 133 -7.73 5.14 31.61
CA ARG A 133 -6.27 4.88 31.68
C ARG A 133 -5.58 4.86 30.32
N CYS A 134 -6.25 4.38 29.28
CA CYS A 134 -5.67 4.14 27.97
C CYS A 134 -6.01 5.24 26.96
N GLN A 135 -7.12 5.95 27.11
CA GLN A 135 -7.56 6.95 26.12
C GLN A 135 -7.47 8.38 26.62
N ARG A 136 -7.55 8.61 27.93
CA ARG A 136 -7.42 9.97 28.47
C ARG A 136 -5.99 10.49 28.31
N HIS A 137 -5.88 11.59 27.59
CA HIS A 137 -4.66 12.34 27.42
C HIS A 137 -4.26 13.07 28.71
N ARG A 138 -2.95 13.08 28.99
CA ARG A 138 -2.35 13.95 29.99
C ARG A 138 -1.20 14.68 29.32
N HIS A 139 -1.25 16.01 29.33
CA HIS A 139 -0.19 16.80 28.72
C HIS A 139 1.14 16.52 29.39
N THR A 140 2.16 16.23 28.58
CA THR A 140 3.54 16.04 29.02
C THR A 140 4.46 16.88 28.15
N ALA A 141 5.76 16.88 28.42
CA ALA A 141 6.74 17.62 27.62
C ALA A 141 6.68 17.26 26.11
N THR A 142 6.27 16.03 25.75
CA THR A 142 6.15 15.63 24.35
C THR A 142 5.03 16.36 23.60
N CYS A 143 3.99 16.80 24.30
CA CYS A 143 2.89 17.58 23.72
C CYS A 143 3.37 18.92 23.18
N TYR A 144 4.48 19.43 23.72
CA TYR A 144 5.05 20.73 23.39
C TYR A 144 6.41 20.60 22.71
N LYS A 145 6.74 19.41 22.16
CA LYS A 145 8.05 19.14 21.52
C LYS A 145 8.40 20.14 20.41
N HIS A 146 7.39 20.60 19.66
CA HIS A 146 7.57 21.54 18.55
C HIS A 146 7.22 22.98 18.93
N TRP A 147 6.88 23.25 20.19
CA TRP A 147 6.56 24.59 20.63
C TRP A 147 7.85 25.42 20.75
N GLN A 148 7.98 26.40 19.86
CA GLN A 148 9.18 27.25 19.76
C GLN A 148 9.10 28.51 20.63
N GLY A 149 8.08 28.64 21.49
CA GLY A 149 7.97 29.73 22.47
C GLY A 149 7.44 31.06 21.92
N TYR A 150 6.92 31.08 20.68
CA TYR A 150 6.40 32.31 20.05
C TYR A 150 4.98 32.68 20.48
N SER A 151 4.17 31.72 20.95
CA SER A 151 2.84 31.94 21.51
C SER A 151 2.87 31.83 23.04
N GLU A 152 2.12 32.66 23.76
CA GLU A 152 1.96 32.52 25.22
C GLU A 152 1.17 31.25 25.58
N LEU A 153 0.30 30.80 24.68
CA LEU A 153 -0.51 29.59 24.84
C LEU A 153 0.21 28.37 24.29
N LYS A 154 0.35 27.35 25.14
CA LYS A 154 0.93 26.06 24.78
C LYS A 154 -0.13 25.16 24.18
N GLU A 155 -0.15 25.06 22.86
CA GLU A 155 -1.04 24.15 22.13
C GLU A 155 -0.50 22.72 22.17
N CYS A 156 -1.39 21.76 22.39
CA CYS A 156 -1.05 20.35 22.35
C CYS A 156 -0.79 19.94 20.90
N ARG A 157 0.38 19.36 20.60
CA ARG A 157 0.68 18.81 19.26
C ARG A 157 -0.39 17.84 18.73
N PHE A 158 -1.09 17.14 19.61
CA PHE A 158 -2.13 16.17 19.25
C PHE A 158 -3.52 16.79 19.12
N ASP A 159 -3.64 18.12 19.30
CA ASP A 159 -4.90 18.86 19.28
C ASP A 159 -5.95 18.32 20.27
N LEU A 160 -5.47 17.93 21.46
CA LEU A 160 -6.29 17.47 22.58
C LEU A 160 -6.31 18.56 23.65
N ASP A 161 -7.47 19.19 23.79
CA ASP A 161 -7.76 20.24 24.77
C ASP A 161 -9.19 20.08 25.32
N LYS A 162 -9.44 20.54 26.55
CA LYS A 162 -10.79 20.54 27.13
C LYS A 162 -11.75 21.44 26.37
N ALA A 163 -11.24 22.45 25.66
CA ALA A 163 -12.06 23.33 24.83
C ALA A 163 -12.50 22.67 23.51
N ASN A 164 -11.87 21.57 23.10
CA ASN A 164 -12.15 20.87 21.84
C ASN A 164 -13.37 19.94 21.98
N GLU A 165 -14.50 20.50 22.40
CA GLU A 165 -15.78 19.79 22.53
C GLU A 165 -16.73 20.18 21.40
N THR A 166 -17.40 19.18 20.83
CA THR A 166 -18.42 19.34 19.79
C THR A 166 -19.58 18.42 20.16
N PRO A 167 -20.71 18.94 20.66
CA PRO A 167 -21.73 18.12 21.31
C PRO A 167 -22.53 17.24 20.34
N VAL A 168 -22.57 17.60 19.06
CA VAL A 168 -23.38 16.93 18.03
C VAL A 168 -22.56 16.73 16.75
N SER A 169 -22.77 15.61 16.08
CA SER A 169 -22.17 15.36 14.78
C SER A 169 -22.92 16.17 13.72
N VAL A 170 -22.19 16.85 12.84
CA VAL A 170 -22.78 17.77 11.87
C VAL A 170 -22.11 17.66 10.51
N PHE A 171 -22.93 17.82 9.47
CA PHE A 171 -22.44 18.13 8.12
C PHE A 171 -22.51 19.64 7.92
N ASP A 172 -21.44 20.21 7.39
CA ASP A 172 -21.46 21.57 6.90
C ASP A 172 -22.41 21.66 5.68
N PRO A 173 -23.43 22.53 5.70
CA PRO A 173 -24.43 22.60 4.65
C PRO A 173 -23.92 23.19 3.33
N GLU A 174 -22.78 23.89 3.33
CA GLU A 174 -22.18 24.49 2.14
C GLU A 174 -21.09 23.59 1.56
N THR A 175 -20.26 23.01 2.43
CA THR A 175 -19.08 22.25 2.02
C THR A 175 -19.31 20.74 2.03
N GLY A 176 -20.36 20.25 2.71
CA GLY A 176 -20.63 18.82 2.89
C GLY A 176 -19.58 18.11 3.76
N GLU A 177 -18.71 18.85 4.45
CA GLU A 177 -17.71 18.29 5.33
C GLU A 177 -18.35 17.76 6.62
N PHE A 178 -17.95 16.56 7.03
CA PHE A 178 -18.46 15.91 8.22
C PHE A 178 -17.57 16.18 9.44
N THR A 179 -18.18 16.58 10.55
CA THR A 179 -17.53 16.68 11.86
C THR A 179 -18.24 15.75 12.84
N LEU A 180 -17.51 14.77 13.38
CA LEU A 180 -18.01 13.86 14.42
C LEU A 180 -18.11 14.58 15.77
N ARG A 181 -19.12 14.26 16.58
CA ARG A 181 -19.21 14.77 17.96
C ARG A 181 -18.00 14.37 18.80
N THR A 182 -17.46 15.33 19.54
CA THR A 182 -16.38 15.14 20.52
C THR A 182 -16.91 15.54 21.89
N LEU A 183 -17.25 14.56 22.72
CA LEU A 183 -17.84 14.82 24.04
C LEU A 183 -16.81 15.11 25.14
N ASP A 184 -15.55 14.70 24.96
CA ASP A 184 -14.44 15.01 25.87
C ASP A 184 -13.17 15.23 25.04
N GLY A 185 -12.78 16.49 24.85
CA GLY A 185 -11.62 16.85 24.00
C GLY A 185 -10.25 16.39 24.52
N LEU A 186 -10.20 15.76 25.70
CA LEU A 186 -8.99 15.11 26.22
C LEU A 186 -8.97 13.59 26.02
N VAL A 187 -9.96 13.01 25.35
CA VAL A 187 -10.07 11.56 25.14
C VAL A 187 -9.82 11.25 23.67
N ASN A 188 -8.87 10.34 23.40
CA ASN A 188 -8.70 9.80 22.06
C ASN A 188 -9.94 9.02 21.64
N ASN A 189 -10.34 9.13 20.38
CA ASN A 189 -11.45 8.37 19.83
C ASN A 189 -11.14 6.86 19.88
N PHE A 190 -12.09 6.06 20.34
CA PHE A 190 -11.90 4.61 20.45
C PHE A 190 -13.18 3.86 20.10
N ASN A 191 -13.05 2.56 19.82
CA ASN A 191 -14.20 1.66 19.77
C ASN A 191 -14.19 0.81 21.05
N GLU A 192 -15.34 0.69 21.71
CA GLU A 192 -15.43 0.09 23.05
C GLU A 192 -15.00 -1.38 23.06
N THR A 193 -15.48 -2.16 22.11
CA THR A 193 -15.16 -3.59 22.01
C THR A 193 -13.70 -3.79 21.60
N MET A 194 -13.18 -2.99 20.67
CA MET A 194 -11.76 -3.00 20.32
C MET A 194 -10.91 -2.73 21.57
N LEU A 195 -11.24 -1.70 22.34
CA LEU A 195 -10.55 -1.34 23.58
C LEU A 195 -10.62 -2.47 24.63
N ARG A 196 -11.79 -3.11 24.81
CA ARG A 196 -11.94 -4.27 25.71
C ARG A 196 -11.05 -5.45 25.30
N ALA A 197 -10.91 -5.69 24.00
CA ALA A 197 -10.13 -6.80 23.44
C ALA A 197 -8.62 -6.55 23.50
N ILE A 198 -8.16 -5.36 23.06
CA ILE A 198 -6.73 -5.03 22.95
C ILE A 198 -6.15 -4.48 24.25
N ARG A 199 -6.97 -3.83 25.08
CA ARG A 199 -6.63 -3.26 26.41
C ARG A 199 -5.42 -2.32 26.39
N CYS A 200 -5.22 -1.61 25.28
CA CYS A 200 -4.19 -0.61 25.10
C CYS A 200 -4.77 0.66 24.46
N ASN A 201 -4.00 1.74 24.43
CA ASN A 201 -4.39 2.95 23.72
C ASN A 201 -4.67 2.64 22.23
N MET A 202 -5.67 3.32 21.67
CA MET A 202 -6.00 3.32 20.25
C MET A 202 -6.51 4.72 19.86
N ASP A 203 -6.54 5.01 18.57
CA ASP A 203 -7.10 6.25 18.02
C ASP A 203 -7.78 5.89 16.70
N ILE A 204 -9.11 5.74 16.73
CA ILE A 204 -9.91 5.42 15.54
C ILE A 204 -10.49 6.70 14.94
N LYS A 205 -10.31 6.87 13.63
CA LYS A 205 -10.82 8.04 12.89
C LYS A 205 -11.52 7.59 11.62
N PHE A 206 -12.68 8.18 11.38
CA PHE A 206 -13.37 8.08 10.10
C PHE A 206 -12.70 9.02 9.08
N ILE A 207 -12.45 8.51 7.87
CA ILE A 207 -11.82 9.25 6.78
C ILE A 207 -12.91 9.61 5.76
N GLY A 208 -13.61 10.71 6.00
CA GLY A 208 -14.75 11.14 5.18
C GLY A 208 -14.45 12.17 4.10
N SER A 209 -13.26 12.78 4.11
CA SER A 209 -12.89 13.87 3.18
C SER A 209 -11.60 13.57 2.42
N GLY A 210 -11.48 14.12 1.20
CA GLY A 210 -10.27 14.01 0.38
C GLY A 210 -9.01 14.56 1.08
N PRO A 211 -9.07 15.75 1.71
CA PRO A 211 -7.96 16.28 2.52
C PRO A 211 -7.58 15.36 3.69
N ALA A 212 -8.55 14.83 4.43
CA ALA A 212 -8.29 13.90 5.53
C ALA A 212 -7.64 12.60 5.03
N ALA A 213 -8.13 12.06 3.92
CA ALA A 213 -7.55 10.87 3.27
C ALA A 213 -6.11 11.11 2.82
N LYS A 214 -5.81 12.27 2.23
CA LYS A 214 -4.45 12.65 1.86
C LYS A 214 -3.56 12.76 3.11
N ALA A 215 -4.00 13.47 4.13
CA ALA A 215 -3.23 13.68 5.35
C ALA A 215 -2.89 12.36 6.06
N ILE A 216 -3.85 11.45 6.20
CA ILE A 216 -3.63 10.15 6.84
C ILE A 216 -2.73 9.24 6.00
N LEU A 217 -2.84 9.29 4.66
CA LEU A 217 -1.93 8.56 3.77
C LEU A 217 -0.48 9.03 3.96
N TYR A 218 -0.23 10.34 4.00
CA TYR A 218 1.10 10.87 4.29
C TYR A 218 1.59 10.46 5.68
N TYR A 219 0.73 10.58 6.69
CA TYR A 219 1.04 10.20 8.06
C TYR A 219 1.47 8.74 8.15
N ILE A 220 0.66 7.81 7.64
CA ILE A 220 0.97 6.37 7.67
C ILE A 220 2.20 6.05 6.81
N THR A 221 2.35 6.69 5.65
CA THR A 221 3.52 6.50 4.79
C THR A 221 4.81 6.93 5.49
N ASP A 222 4.80 8.02 6.26
CA ASP A 222 5.96 8.43 7.07
C ASP A 222 6.35 7.33 8.07
N TYR A 223 5.39 6.65 8.69
CA TYR A 223 5.66 5.51 9.56
C TYR A 223 6.16 4.27 8.82
N ILE A 224 5.60 3.95 7.65
CA ILE A 224 6.06 2.83 6.82
C ILE A 224 7.50 3.06 6.37
N THR A 225 7.83 4.28 5.96
CA THR A 225 9.12 4.66 5.36
C THR A 225 10.13 5.17 6.40
N LYS A 226 9.76 5.14 7.68
CA LYS A 226 10.58 5.66 8.77
C LYS A 226 11.91 4.93 8.82
N SER A 227 12.98 5.64 8.49
CA SER A 227 14.32 5.06 8.53
C SER A 227 14.65 4.57 9.94
N GLN A 228 15.05 3.30 10.04
CA GLN A 228 15.54 2.72 11.31
C GLN A 228 16.84 3.40 11.77
N LEU A 229 17.59 4.02 10.85
CA LEU A 229 18.83 4.74 11.13
C LEU A 229 18.76 6.17 10.60
N GLN A 230 18.88 7.14 11.50
CA GLN A 230 18.94 8.55 11.09
C GLN A 230 20.25 8.80 10.31
N ALA A 231 20.16 9.56 9.22
CA ALA A 231 21.29 9.79 8.31
C ALA A 231 22.54 10.32 9.03
N HIS A 232 22.39 11.23 10.00
CA HIS A 232 23.53 11.77 10.76
C HIS A 232 24.25 10.70 11.62
N VAL A 233 23.51 9.72 12.16
CA VAL A 233 24.09 8.57 12.86
C VAL A 233 24.83 7.67 11.87
N ALA A 234 24.26 7.47 10.68
CA ALA A 234 24.90 6.73 9.62
C ALA A 234 26.22 7.37 9.16
N TYR A 235 26.23 8.69 8.95
CA TYR A 235 27.43 9.43 8.57
C TYR A 235 28.51 9.39 9.65
N ALA A 236 28.16 9.56 10.92
CA ALA A 236 29.12 9.45 12.02
C ALA A 236 29.71 8.02 12.10
N ALA A 237 28.89 6.98 11.88
CA ALA A 237 29.36 5.60 11.86
C ALA A 237 30.30 5.30 10.68
N LEU A 238 30.02 5.89 9.51
CA LEU A 238 30.87 5.82 8.32
C LEU A 238 32.21 6.53 8.55
N GLU A 239 32.18 7.74 9.11
CA GLU A 239 33.38 8.51 9.46
C GLU A 239 34.31 7.72 10.39
N VAL A 240 33.76 7.14 11.45
CA VAL A 240 34.51 6.26 12.37
C VAL A 240 35.09 5.04 11.64
N ALA A 241 34.34 4.44 10.71
CA ALA A 241 34.80 3.28 9.95
C ALA A 241 35.96 3.63 8.99
N VAL A 242 35.89 4.79 8.35
CA VAL A 242 36.95 5.33 7.47
C VAL A 242 38.21 5.64 8.28
N HIS A 243 38.08 6.35 9.41
CA HIS A 243 39.23 6.63 10.29
C HIS A 243 39.91 5.35 10.79
N ARG A 244 39.14 4.31 11.12
CA ARG A 244 39.68 3.00 11.54
C ARG A 244 40.32 2.20 10.40
N LEU A 245 40.12 2.58 9.14
CA LEU A 245 40.79 1.94 8.00
C LEU A 245 42.24 2.42 7.84
N GLY A 246 42.56 3.61 8.36
CA GLY A 246 43.88 4.25 8.22
C GLY A 246 44.15 4.70 6.78
N ASP A 247 45.34 5.22 6.52
CA ASP A 247 45.76 5.64 5.17
C ASP A 247 45.96 4.44 4.24
N PHE A 248 45.91 4.67 2.92
CA PHE A 248 46.13 3.64 1.91
C PHE A 248 47.61 3.33 1.76
N ASN A 249 48.02 2.07 1.95
CA ASN A 249 49.39 1.63 1.72
C ASN A 249 49.47 0.80 0.42
N PRO A 250 50.02 1.34 -0.68
CA PRO A 250 50.08 0.63 -1.96
C PRO A 250 50.95 -0.63 -1.96
N GLU A 251 51.80 -0.84 -0.95
CA GLU A 251 52.64 -2.06 -0.83
C GLU A 251 51.94 -3.21 -0.09
N GLU A 252 50.95 -2.91 0.75
CA GLU A 252 50.27 -3.90 1.63
C GLU A 252 48.77 -4.09 1.30
N ASP A 253 48.14 -3.10 0.66
CA ASP A 253 46.70 -3.10 0.40
C ASP A 253 46.36 -3.45 -1.06
N ASP A 254 45.78 -4.64 -1.25
CA ASP A 254 44.98 -4.91 -2.45
C ASP A 254 43.68 -4.08 -2.44
N LEU A 255 43.40 -3.40 -3.55
CA LEU A 255 42.27 -2.47 -3.70
C LEU A 255 40.92 -3.15 -3.45
N SER A 256 40.75 -4.39 -3.93
CA SER A 256 39.52 -5.17 -3.72
C SER A 256 39.34 -5.56 -2.26
N SER A 257 40.42 -6.02 -1.63
CA SER A 257 40.45 -6.43 -0.22
C SER A 257 40.27 -5.25 0.74
N ARG A 258 40.75 -4.06 0.37
CA ARG A 258 40.55 -2.83 1.15
C ARG A 258 39.12 -2.30 0.99
N ALA A 259 38.56 -2.31 -0.22
CA ALA A 259 37.16 -1.95 -0.44
C ALA A 259 36.19 -2.86 0.33
N LYS A 260 36.43 -4.19 0.30
CA LYS A 260 35.66 -5.16 1.12
C LYS A 260 35.76 -4.86 2.62
N ARG A 261 36.97 -4.59 3.13
CA ARG A 261 37.19 -4.23 4.55
C ARG A 261 36.52 -2.92 4.93
N LEU A 262 36.52 -1.92 4.05
CA LEU A 262 35.80 -0.67 4.25
C LEU A 262 34.30 -0.91 4.37
N LEU A 263 33.69 -1.61 3.40
CA LEU A 263 32.27 -1.94 3.42
C LEU A 263 31.88 -2.72 4.69
N GLN A 264 32.69 -3.72 5.08
CA GLN A 264 32.46 -4.50 6.29
C GLN A 264 32.56 -3.64 7.57
N LYS A 265 33.58 -2.79 7.69
CA LYS A 265 33.72 -1.89 8.86
C LYS A 265 32.58 -0.87 8.92
N CYS A 266 32.16 -0.33 7.79
CA CYS A 266 31.00 0.55 7.68
C CYS A 266 29.74 -0.18 8.14
N ALA A 267 29.46 -1.36 7.59
CA ALA A 267 28.29 -2.18 7.96
C ALA A 267 28.30 -2.52 9.47
N HIS A 268 29.42 -3.00 10.01
CA HIS A 268 29.53 -3.33 11.43
C HIS A 268 29.37 -2.10 12.33
N SER A 269 29.92 -0.95 11.94
CA SER A 269 29.77 0.31 12.67
C SER A 269 28.31 0.75 12.70
N LEU A 270 27.63 0.72 11.55
CA LEU A 270 26.20 1.04 11.42
C LEU A 270 25.33 0.13 12.29
N ILE A 271 25.53 -1.20 12.19
CA ILE A 271 24.77 -2.18 12.98
C ILE A 271 25.05 -2.01 14.48
N SER A 272 26.30 -1.79 14.88
CA SER A 272 26.67 -1.62 16.30
C SER A 272 26.07 -0.38 16.96
N LYS A 273 25.68 0.61 16.15
CA LYS A 273 25.06 1.87 16.60
C LYS A 273 23.53 1.83 16.52
N GLN A 274 22.95 0.76 15.98
CA GLN A 274 21.52 0.58 15.93
C GLN A 274 21.03 0.02 17.28
N GLU A 275 20.44 0.89 18.09
CA GLU A 275 19.71 0.47 19.29
C GLU A 275 18.33 -0.06 18.88
N MET A 276 17.99 -1.25 19.36
CA MET A 276 16.68 -1.87 19.17
C MET A 276 16.01 -2.07 20.52
N SER A 277 14.68 -1.88 20.58
CA SER A 277 13.97 -2.16 21.83
C SER A 277 13.88 -3.66 22.08
N ALA A 278 13.81 -4.05 23.36
CA ALA A 278 13.61 -5.44 23.75
C ALA A 278 12.35 -6.03 23.10
N GLN A 279 11.29 -5.23 22.96
CA GLN A 279 10.04 -5.64 22.34
C GLN A 279 10.19 -5.91 20.85
N GLN A 280 10.95 -5.08 20.11
CA GLN A 280 11.24 -5.33 18.69
C GLN A 280 12.05 -6.61 18.51
N VAL A 281 13.09 -6.80 19.33
CA VAL A 281 13.93 -7.99 19.28
C VAL A 281 13.10 -9.24 19.56
N VAL A 282 12.26 -9.21 20.61
CA VAL A 282 11.36 -10.33 20.91
C VAL A 282 10.35 -10.56 19.79
N SER A 283 9.77 -9.50 19.22
CA SER A 283 8.84 -9.62 18.07
C SER A 283 9.49 -10.37 16.91
N TYR A 284 10.73 -10.00 16.57
CA TYR A 284 11.48 -10.66 15.50
C TYR A 284 11.87 -12.10 15.85
N LEU A 285 12.34 -12.36 17.07
CA LEU A 285 12.68 -13.72 17.54
C LEU A 285 11.46 -14.65 17.60
N MET A 286 10.28 -14.09 17.86
CA MET A 286 9.01 -14.83 17.89
C MET A 286 8.36 -14.96 16.51
N ASP A 287 9.03 -14.51 15.45
CA ASP A 287 8.54 -14.52 14.07
C ASP A 287 7.17 -13.82 13.93
N PHE A 288 7.01 -12.71 14.65
CA PHE A 288 5.85 -11.85 14.50
C PHE A 288 6.07 -10.90 13.32
N GLU A 289 5.07 -10.86 12.44
CA GLU A 289 5.01 -9.95 11.30
C GLU A 289 5.04 -8.49 11.77
N ASP A 290 5.75 -7.66 11.02
CA ASP A 290 5.85 -6.21 11.19
C ASP A 290 4.88 -5.43 10.27
N HIS A 291 4.17 -6.12 9.39
CA HIS A 291 3.11 -5.55 8.56
C HIS A 291 2.04 -6.61 8.25
N PHE A 292 0.83 -6.14 7.98
CA PHE A 292 -0.34 -6.98 7.70
C PHE A 292 -1.05 -6.44 6.48
N THR A 293 -1.21 -7.26 5.45
CA THR A 293 -1.95 -6.87 4.24
C THR A 293 -3.08 -7.86 3.97
N SER A 294 -4.16 -7.34 3.42
CA SER A 294 -5.30 -8.14 2.92
C SER A 294 -5.05 -8.70 1.51
N HIS A 295 -4.17 -8.05 0.75
CA HIS A 295 -3.89 -8.36 -0.64
C HIS A 295 -2.39 -8.59 -0.85
N GLU A 296 -2.06 -9.34 -1.90
CA GLU A 296 -0.71 -9.45 -2.43
C GLU A 296 -0.48 -8.41 -3.53
N TYR A 297 0.76 -7.95 -3.65
CA TYR A 297 1.16 -6.91 -4.59
C TYR A 297 2.17 -7.44 -5.62
N VAL A 298 2.23 -6.81 -6.78
CA VAL A 298 3.20 -7.13 -7.84
C VAL A 298 3.64 -5.85 -8.54
N ASN A 299 4.94 -5.71 -8.82
CA ASN A 299 5.46 -4.51 -9.48
C ASN A 299 5.06 -4.48 -10.96
N LEU A 300 4.60 -3.32 -11.41
CA LEU A 300 4.30 -2.98 -12.79
C LEU A 300 5.24 -1.87 -13.26
N PHE A 301 6.25 -2.23 -14.05
CA PHE A 301 7.26 -1.29 -14.56
C PHE A 301 6.74 -0.59 -15.82
N TRP A 302 5.83 0.37 -15.64
CA TRP A 302 5.03 0.94 -16.72
C TRP A 302 5.86 1.75 -17.74
N THR A 303 7.02 2.28 -17.35
CA THR A 303 7.93 3.01 -18.24
C THR A 303 8.46 2.14 -19.39
N SER A 304 8.68 0.84 -19.15
CA SER A 304 9.13 -0.10 -20.19
C SER A 304 8.08 -0.29 -21.29
N LEU A 305 6.80 -0.36 -20.91
CA LEU A 305 5.67 -0.46 -21.84
C LEU A 305 5.48 0.85 -22.61
N GLU A 306 5.60 1.98 -21.92
CA GLU A 306 5.51 3.30 -22.54
C GLU A 306 6.62 3.53 -23.58
N GLY A 307 7.85 3.13 -23.24
CA GLY A 307 9.02 3.18 -24.13
C GLY A 307 8.83 2.30 -25.36
N PHE A 308 8.30 1.09 -25.19
CA PHE A 308 7.93 0.21 -26.30
C PHE A 308 6.91 0.89 -27.24
N ILE A 309 5.80 1.38 -26.71
CA ILE A 309 4.76 2.04 -27.53
C ILE A 309 5.32 3.30 -28.21
N ASN A 310 6.17 4.08 -27.52
CA ASN A 310 6.77 5.27 -28.10
C ASN A 310 7.77 4.95 -29.24
N SER A 311 8.35 3.74 -29.23
CA SER A 311 9.21 3.29 -30.34
C SER A 311 8.43 2.95 -31.61
N GLU A 312 7.17 2.51 -31.48
CA GLU A 312 6.28 2.20 -32.61
C GLU A 312 5.46 3.42 -33.07
N ASP A 313 4.95 4.22 -32.12
CA ASP A 313 4.13 5.42 -32.35
C ASP A 313 4.65 6.60 -31.49
N PRO A 314 5.70 7.30 -31.97
CA PRO A 314 6.25 8.46 -31.28
C PRO A 314 5.19 9.54 -31.06
N SER A 315 4.97 9.92 -29.80
CA SER A 315 3.87 10.81 -29.39
C SER A 315 4.40 12.14 -28.81
N PRO A 316 4.91 13.06 -29.64
CA PRO A 316 5.45 14.35 -29.16
C PRO A 316 4.40 15.21 -28.43
N GLU A 317 3.11 15.02 -28.72
CA GLU A 317 1.98 15.67 -28.05
C GLU A 317 1.88 15.31 -26.55
N CYS A 318 2.44 14.17 -26.13
CA CYS A 318 2.50 13.76 -24.72
C CYS A 318 3.72 14.35 -23.98
N TYR A 319 4.70 14.89 -24.71
CA TYR A 319 5.94 15.43 -24.15
C TYR A 319 6.28 16.80 -24.80
N PRO A 320 5.45 17.83 -24.57
CA PRO A 320 5.72 19.15 -25.11
C PRO A 320 7.06 19.67 -24.55
N LYS A 321 8.01 19.99 -25.44
CA LYS A 321 9.26 20.64 -25.05
C LYS A 321 8.93 22.03 -24.50
N LYS A 322 9.23 22.30 -23.23
CA LYS A 322 9.23 23.68 -22.71
C LYS A 322 10.23 24.48 -23.55
N THR A 323 9.78 25.52 -24.25
CA THR A 323 10.65 26.51 -24.88
C THR A 323 11.42 27.22 -23.77
N THR A 324 12.67 26.83 -23.54
CA THR A 324 13.57 27.54 -22.64
C THR A 324 13.82 28.91 -23.27
N LEU A 325 13.12 29.95 -22.80
CA LEU A 325 13.53 31.32 -23.04
C LEU A 325 14.92 31.46 -22.41
N LEU A 326 15.93 31.63 -23.25
CA LEU A 326 17.31 31.89 -22.84
C LEU A 326 17.32 33.19 -22.03
N PHE A 327 17.32 33.09 -20.70
CA PHE A 327 17.69 34.21 -19.86
C PHE A 327 19.21 34.37 -19.87
N PRO A 328 19.75 35.59 -20.08
CA PRO A 328 21.19 35.81 -20.07
C PRO A 328 21.74 35.54 -18.67
N SER A 329 22.74 34.67 -18.60
CA SER A 329 23.50 34.33 -17.40
C SER A 329 24.15 35.58 -16.79
N SER A 330 23.66 35.99 -15.62
CA SER A 330 24.35 36.91 -14.71
C SER A 330 24.44 36.23 -13.35
N LEU A 331 25.67 35.93 -12.92
CA LEU A 331 26.00 35.44 -11.59
C LEU A 331 25.81 36.59 -10.59
N ASP A 332 24.96 36.41 -9.58
CA ASP A 332 25.14 37.00 -8.25
C ASP A 332 24.30 36.28 -7.17
N SER A 333 25.02 35.66 -6.22
CA SER A 333 24.83 35.60 -4.76
C SER A 333 23.46 35.28 -4.11
N ILE A 334 23.40 34.07 -3.56
CA ILE A 334 22.82 33.57 -2.28
C ILE A 334 22.10 34.60 -1.39
N ASP A 335 20.78 34.45 -1.23
CA ASP A 335 20.04 34.21 0.04
C ASP A 335 18.53 34.43 -0.20
N GLY A 336 17.77 33.34 -0.19
CA GLY A 336 16.31 33.36 -0.31
C GLY A 336 15.78 31.93 -0.45
N GLU A 337 15.08 31.45 0.58
CA GLU A 337 14.35 30.18 0.52
C GLU A 337 13.42 30.16 -0.70
N PRO A 338 13.41 29.11 -1.53
CA PRO A 338 12.47 29.01 -2.63
C PRO A 338 11.10 28.65 -2.06
N THR A 339 10.22 29.63 -1.92
CA THR A 339 8.77 29.46 -1.66
C THR A 339 8.00 29.07 -2.94
N SER A 340 8.58 28.21 -3.77
CA SER A 340 7.89 27.59 -4.89
C SER A 340 7.95 26.08 -4.71
N GLU A 341 6.81 25.48 -4.38
CA GLU A 341 6.63 24.04 -4.48
C GLU A 341 7.11 23.58 -5.86
N PRO A 342 7.99 22.56 -5.96
CA PRO A 342 8.33 21.99 -7.25
C PRO A 342 7.03 21.44 -7.85
N SER A 343 6.72 21.83 -9.09
CA SER A 343 5.55 21.30 -9.77
C SER A 343 5.67 19.78 -9.86
N LEU A 344 4.70 19.05 -9.32
CA LEU A 344 4.64 17.57 -9.35
C LEU A 344 4.62 16.98 -10.78
N ASP A 345 4.62 17.83 -11.81
CA ASP A 345 4.55 17.50 -13.23
C ASP A 345 5.91 17.62 -13.94
N ASP A 346 6.97 18.06 -13.26
CA ASP A 346 8.34 18.08 -13.79
C ASP A 346 8.97 16.67 -13.75
N SER A 347 8.40 15.74 -14.52
CA SER A 347 9.11 14.51 -14.88
C SER A 347 10.03 14.81 -16.06
N PRO A 348 11.35 14.56 -15.98
CA PRO A 348 12.22 14.63 -17.16
C PRO A 348 11.69 13.66 -18.23
N ALA A 349 12.03 13.94 -19.49
CA ALA A 349 11.74 13.02 -20.59
C ALA A 349 12.26 11.61 -20.20
N ILE A 350 11.37 10.62 -20.23
CA ILE A 350 11.70 9.23 -19.90
C ILE A 350 12.68 8.75 -20.96
N THR A 351 13.98 8.82 -20.67
CA THR A 351 15.01 8.18 -21.47
C THR A 351 14.98 6.69 -21.18
N ALA A 352 15.10 5.87 -22.22
CA ALA A 352 15.05 4.40 -22.14
C ALA A 352 16.11 3.75 -21.22
N ASP A 353 17.00 4.53 -20.61
CA ASP A 353 18.14 4.08 -19.81
C ASP A 353 17.82 3.83 -18.31
N ASP A 354 16.61 4.13 -17.83
CA ASP A 354 16.21 3.85 -16.43
C ASP A 354 15.60 2.44 -16.23
N GLU A 355 15.90 1.50 -17.13
CA GLU A 355 15.47 0.11 -16.97
C GLU A 355 16.41 -0.63 -16.02
N THR A 356 15.86 -1.18 -14.93
CA THR A 356 16.56 -2.21 -14.14
C THR A 356 16.55 -3.51 -14.94
N MET A 357 17.51 -3.69 -15.85
CA MET A 357 17.68 -4.95 -16.59
C MET A 357 17.91 -6.09 -15.60
N ARG A 358 16.99 -7.07 -15.58
CA ARG A 358 17.16 -8.31 -14.82
C ARG A 358 18.18 -9.19 -15.54
N LEU A 359 19.41 -9.21 -15.05
CA LEU A 359 20.47 -10.08 -15.55
C LEU A 359 20.35 -11.46 -14.90
N THR A 360 20.40 -12.53 -15.70
CA THR A 360 20.55 -13.91 -15.20
C THR A 360 21.88 -14.47 -15.67
N MET A 361 22.43 -15.48 -14.98
CA MET A 361 23.62 -16.19 -15.43
C MET A 361 23.18 -17.44 -16.20
N ASP A 362 23.72 -17.62 -17.41
CA ASP A 362 23.55 -18.87 -18.15
C ASP A 362 24.39 -20.02 -17.52
N ALA A 363 24.22 -21.24 -18.04
CA ALA A 363 24.96 -22.42 -17.57
C ALA A 363 26.49 -22.32 -17.74
N SER A 364 26.97 -21.36 -18.54
CA SER A 364 28.40 -21.06 -18.74
C SER A 364 28.91 -19.95 -17.82
N GLY A 365 28.05 -19.37 -16.97
CA GLY A 365 28.38 -18.27 -16.07
C GLY A 365 28.38 -16.89 -16.71
N LYS A 366 27.88 -16.76 -17.94
CA LYS A 366 27.78 -15.47 -18.64
C LYS A 366 26.46 -14.77 -18.28
N LEU A 367 26.55 -13.48 -17.97
CA LEU A 367 25.38 -12.64 -17.73
C LEU A 367 24.60 -12.45 -19.04
N VAL A 368 23.34 -12.88 -19.04
CA VAL A 368 22.40 -12.74 -20.15
C VAL A 368 21.21 -11.87 -19.72
N PRO A 369 20.73 -10.96 -20.59
CA PRO A 369 19.51 -10.19 -20.33
C PRO A 369 18.30 -11.12 -20.23
N THR A 370 17.48 -10.94 -19.20
CA THR A 370 16.18 -11.63 -19.08
C THR A 370 15.11 -10.84 -19.83
N ALA A 371 14.10 -11.52 -20.40
CA ALA A 371 12.97 -10.86 -21.03
C ALA A 371 12.29 -9.87 -20.07
N THR A 372 11.95 -8.69 -20.59
CA THR A 372 11.32 -7.60 -19.83
C THR A 372 9.82 -7.87 -19.65
N GLN A 373 9.17 -7.19 -18.69
CA GLN A 373 7.72 -7.30 -18.50
C GLN A 373 6.94 -6.87 -19.75
N ALA A 374 7.47 -5.89 -20.49
CA ALA A 374 6.95 -5.47 -21.78
C ALA A 374 7.01 -6.61 -22.82
N CYS A 375 8.14 -7.32 -22.90
CA CYS A 375 8.31 -8.46 -23.80
C CYS A 375 7.37 -9.62 -23.42
N ASP A 376 7.27 -9.95 -22.13
CA ASP A 376 6.38 -11.00 -21.61
C ASP A 376 4.91 -10.71 -22.00
N TYR A 377 4.45 -9.46 -21.87
CA TYR A 377 3.10 -9.05 -22.27
C TYR A 377 2.91 -9.04 -23.80
N GLN A 378 3.85 -8.45 -24.54
CA GLN A 378 3.73 -8.31 -25.99
C GLN A 378 3.67 -9.68 -26.70
N LYS A 379 4.47 -10.64 -26.22
CA LYS A 379 4.58 -11.99 -26.78
C LYS A 379 3.78 -13.04 -25.99
N ARG A 380 2.79 -12.61 -25.21
CA ARG A 380 1.85 -13.52 -24.54
C ARG A 380 1.13 -14.42 -25.55
N GLY A 381 0.76 -15.63 -25.14
CA GLY A 381 0.05 -16.57 -26.00
C GLY A 381 -1.33 -16.06 -26.45
N GLU A 382 -1.88 -16.67 -27.50
CA GLU A 382 -3.10 -16.18 -28.16
C GLU A 382 -4.34 -16.17 -27.27
N LEU A 383 -4.42 -17.07 -26.28
CA LEU A 383 -5.53 -17.09 -25.32
C LEU A 383 -5.56 -15.85 -24.41
N LEU A 384 -4.44 -15.15 -24.23
CA LEU A 384 -4.36 -13.93 -23.41
C LEU A 384 -4.48 -12.66 -24.25
N GLU A 385 -4.82 -12.75 -25.54
CA GLU A 385 -4.83 -11.61 -26.45
C GLU A 385 -5.77 -10.48 -26.00
N ASN A 386 -6.95 -10.82 -25.49
CA ASN A 386 -7.96 -9.87 -25.01
C ASN A 386 -7.69 -9.34 -23.58
N VAL A 387 -6.57 -9.72 -22.96
CA VAL A 387 -6.20 -9.29 -21.61
C VAL A 387 -5.37 -8.00 -21.67
N CYS A 388 -5.77 -6.98 -20.91
CA CYS A 388 -5.02 -5.73 -20.78
C CYS A 388 -3.75 -5.90 -19.92
N VAL A 389 -2.82 -4.94 -19.96
CA VAL A 389 -1.58 -5.01 -19.17
C VAL A 389 -1.87 -5.16 -17.67
N TRP A 390 -2.83 -4.37 -17.16
CA TRP A 390 -3.15 -4.36 -15.74
C TRP A 390 -3.57 -5.75 -15.26
N ASP A 391 -4.52 -6.37 -15.94
CA ASP A 391 -5.03 -7.70 -15.61
C ASP A 391 -4.00 -8.80 -15.86
N PHE A 392 -3.19 -8.67 -16.92
CA PHE A 392 -2.10 -9.60 -17.19
C PHE A 392 -1.12 -9.63 -16.02
N VAL A 393 -0.70 -8.46 -15.52
CA VAL A 393 0.23 -8.38 -14.39
C VAL A 393 -0.44 -8.83 -13.09
N ALA A 394 -1.72 -8.52 -12.89
CA ALA A 394 -2.47 -8.92 -11.70
C ALA A 394 -2.70 -10.44 -11.60
N GLN A 395 -2.99 -11.09 -12.72
CA GLN A 395 -3.53 -12.45 -12.75
C GLN A 395 -2.64 -13.47 -13.48
N THR A 396 -1.40 -13.13 -13.81
CA THR A 396 -0.46 -14.09 -14.40
C THR A 396 0.85 -14.21 -13.63
N GLU A 397 1.54 -15.33 -13.85
CA GLU A 397 2.84 -15.62 -13.28
C GLU A 397 3.71 -16.34 -14.31
N LYS A 398 4.95 -15.85 -14.49
CA LYS A 398 5.93 -16.55 -15.32
C LYS A 398 6.51 -17.74 -14.55
N GLU A 399 6.25 -18.95 -15.01
CA GLU A 399 6.68 -20.21 -14.39
C GLU A 399 7.67 -20.94 -15.32
N LYS A 400 8.78 -21.43 -14.75
CA LYS A 400 9.74 -22.27 -15.49
C LYS A 400 9.11 -23.60 -15.85
N LEU A 401 9.39 -24.07 -17.06
CA LEU A 401 8.98 -25.40 -17.51
C LEU A 401 9.71 -26.49 -16.73
N LYS A 402 9.01 -27.61 -16.49
CA LYS A 402 9.65 -28.83 -15.98
C LYS A 402 10.52 -29.43 -17.09
N ARG A 403 11.63 -30.11 -16.73
CA ARG A 403 12.55 -30.74 -17.70
C ARG A 403 11.84 -31.64 -18.72
N SER A 404 10.82 -32.39 -18.31
CA SER A 404 10.02 -33.24 -19.21
C SER A 404 9.24 -32.45 -20.28
N GLN A 405 8.95 -31.18 -20.05
CA GLN A 405 8.16 -30.30 -20.93
C GLN A 405 9.02 -29.41 -21.84
N MET A 406 10.35 -29.47 -21.69
CA MET A 406 11.31 -28.71 -22.49
C MET A 406 11.77 -29.49 -23.74
N PHE A 407 11.73 -30.83 -23.71
CA PHE A 407 12.27 -31.68 -24.78
C PHE A 407 11.24 -32.18 -25.80
N SER A 408 9.94 -31.90 -25.65
CA SER A 408 8.89 -32.38 -26.55
C SER A 408 8.79 -31.64 -27.90
N ALA A 409 9.80 -30.87 -28.29
CA ALA A 409 9.82 -30.10 -29.54
C ALA A 409 10.80 -30.64 -30.60
N GLY A 410 11.47 -31.79 -30.36
CA GLY A 410 12.31 -32.39 -31.39
C GLY A 410 13.09 -33.62 -30.92
N SER A 411 12.49 -34.80 -31.05
CA SER A 411 13.15 -36.08 -31.37
C SER A 411 12.08 -37.17 -31.33
N ASP A 412 11.85 -37.81 -32.47
CA ASP A 412 11.30 -39.16 -32.53
C ASP A 412 12.42 -40.09 -32.03
N ASP A 413 12.38 -40.47 -30.76
CA ASP A 413 13.12 -41.64 -30.28
C ASP A 413 12.23 -42.39 -29.28
N GLU A 414 11.75 -43.55 -29.73
CA GLU A 414 11.03 -44.52 -28.92
C GLU A 414 12.01 -45.09 -27.87
N SER A 415 11.79 -44.78 -26.60
CA SER A 415 12.32 -45.59 -25.50
C SER A 415 11.21 -45.87 -24.51
N ASP A 416 10.82 -47.14 -24.47
CA ASP A 416 9.89 -47.74 -23.50
C ASP A 416 10.47 -47.64 -22.09
N ASP A 417 9.96 -46.70 -21.29
CA ASP A 417 10.01 -46.77 -19.84
C ASP A 417 8.57 -46.63 -19.32
N GLU A 418 8.01 -47.76 -18.89
CA GLU A 418 6.73 -47.87 -18.18
C GLU A 418 6.86 -47.29 -16.76
N ASP A 419 6.89 -45.96 -16.66
CA ASP A 419 6.46 -45.26 -15.46
C ASP A 419 5.16 -44.53 -15.78
N GLN A 420 4.12 -44.77 -14.96
CA GLN A 420 2.80 -44.15 -15.07
C GLN A 420 2.91 -42.61 -15.06
N ALA A 421 3.09 -42.04 -16.25
CA ALA A 421 3.04 -40.62 -16.50
C ALA A 421 1.59 -40.23 -16.75
N ASP A 422 0.97 -39.55 -15.76
CA ASP A 422 -0.13 -38.63 -16.04
C ASP A 422 0.31 -37.72 -17.20
N GLY A 423 -0.51 -37.67 -18.25
CA GLY A 423 -0.25 -36.88 -19.47
C GLY A 423 -0.08 -35.38 -19.19
N PRO A 424 0.12 -34.52 -20.22
CA PRO A 424 0.44 -33.11 -20.05
C PRO A 424 -0.77 -32.35 -19.51
N GLU A 425 -0.98 -32.39 -18.19
CA GLU A 425 -2.11 -31.73 -17.55
C GLU A 425 -1.93 -30.21 -17.53
N GLY A 426 -2.69 -29.50 -18.37
CA GLY A 426 -3.03 -28.09 -18.16
C GLY A 426 -2.30 -27.06 -19.02
N THR A 427 -1.65 -27.44 -20.12
CA THR A 427 -1.25 -26.47 -21.16
C THR A 427 -2.44 -26.15 -22.05
N ALA A 428 -2.91 -24.91 -22.02
CA ALA A 428 -4.02 -24.44 -22.81
C ALA A 428 -3.54 -24.08 -24.22
N ASN A 429 -4.02 -24.83 -25.21
CA ASN A 429 -3.91 -24.49 -26.62
C ASN A 429 -5.30 -24.10 -27.14
N LEU A 430 -5.35 -23.25 -28.16
CA LEU A 430 -6.56 -22.98 -28.93
C LEU A 430 -6.93 -24.26 -29.71
N SER A 431 -7.65 -25.16 -29.06
CA SER A 431 -8.30 -26.31 -29.67
C SER A 431 -9.80 -26.21 -29.42
N ASN A 432 -10.62 -26.71 -30.34
CA ASN A 432 -12.08 -26.64 -30.22
C ASN A 432 -12.67 -27.39 -29.00
N GLU A 433 -11.84 -28.09 -28.22
CA GLU A 433 -12.23 -28.85 -27.03
C GLU A 433 -11.66 -28.26 -25.72
N SER A 434 -10.92 -27.14 -25.78
CA SER A 434 -10.41 -26.46 -24.59
C SER A 434 -11.53 -25.67 -23.88
N PRO A 435 -11.68 -25.78 -22.55
CA PRO A 435 -12.66 -25.00 -21.79
C PRO A 435 -12.31 -23.50 -21.70
N TRP A 436 -11.07 -23.14 -22.01
CA TRP A 436 -10.57 -21.77 -21.96
C TRP A 436 -10.65 -21.09 -23.32
N THR A 437 -11.22 -19.88 -23.35
CA THR A 437 -11.32 -18.98 -24.50
C THR A 437 -10.61 -17.66 -24.18
N LYS A 438 -10.45 -16.79 -25.20
CA LYS A 438 -9.87 -15.46 -25.00
C LYS A 438 -10.68 -14.58 -24.03
N ASP A 439 -11.98 -14.85 -23.91
CA ASP A 439 -12.92 -14.01 -23.16
C ASP A 439 -13.15 -14.50 -21.73
N ASN A 440 -12.87 -15.78 -21.42
CA ASN A 440 -13.13 -16.36 -20.09
C ASN A 440 -11.87 -16.76 -19.31
N ILE A 441 -10.68 -16.58 -19.88
CA ILE A 441 -9.44 -17.16 -19.35
C ILE A 441 -9.09 -16.69 -17.92
N LEU A 442 -9.46 -15.46 -17.56
CA LEU A 442 -9.20 -14.90 -16.23
C LEU A 442 -10.28 -15.24 -15.20
N ASP A 443 -11.54 -15.38 -15.65
CA ASP A 443 -12.72 -15.55 -14.81
C ASP A 443 -13.21 -17.01 -14.77
N PHE A 444 -12.34 -17.97 -15.09
CA PHE A 444 -12.69 -19.38 -15.13
C PHE A 444 -12.70 -20.01 -13.72
N ASP A 445 -13.87 -20.50 -13.28
CA ASP A 445 -14.09 -21.09 -11.95
C ASP A 445 -13.48 -22.49 -11.73
N GLY A 446 -12.50 -22.89 -12.54
CA GLY A 446 -11.89 -24.22 -12.52
C GLY A 446 -10.37 -24.23 -12.38
N LYS A 447 -9.74 -25.29 -12.88
CA LYS A 447 -8.27 -25.39 -12.93
C LYS A 447 -7.73 -24.32 -13.89
N MET A 448 -6.94 -23.39 -13.36
CA MET A 448 -6.39 -22.30 -14.18
C MET A 448 -5.37 -22.81 -15.20
N PRO A 449 -5.38 -22.26 -16.43
CA PRO A 449 -4.52 -22.73 -17.51
C PRO A 449 -3.07 -22.28 -17.38
N ARG A 450 -2.19 -23.01 -18.05
CA ARG A 450 -0.85 -22.55 -18.45
C ARG A 450 -0.84 -22.25 -19.93
N VAL A 451 -0.40 -21.05 -20.29
CA VAL A 451 -0.33 -20.56 -21.67
C VAL A 451 1.13 -20.45 -22.08
N ARG A 452 1.49 -20.97 -23.25
CA ARG A 452 2.83 -20.81 -23.83
C ARG A 452 3.02 -19.39 -24.36
N PHE A 453 4.24 -18.88 -24.30
CA PHE A 453 4.59 -17.66 -25.04
C PHE A 453 4.55 -17.92 -26.54
N GLN A 454 4.49 -16.85 -27.34
CA GLN A 454 4.74 -16.95 -28.78
C GLN A 454 6.20 -17.38 -29.04
N THR A 455 6.44 -18.10 -30.13
CA THR A 455 7.78 -18.60 -30.53
C THR A 455 8.83 -17.50 -30.75
N ALA A 456 8.41 -16.24 -30.87
CA ALA A 456 9.31 -15.09 -30.97
C ALA A 456 9.75 -14.54 -29.60
N HIS A 457 9.29 -15.12 -28.49
CA HIS A 457 9.69 -14.70 -27.14
C HIS A 457 11.02 -15.33 -26.76
N LEU A 458 11.90 -14.57 -26.08
CA LEU A 458 13.26 -15.02 -25.71
C LEU A 458 13.31 -16.24 -24.77
N GLN A 459 12.16 -16.65 -24.21
CA GLN A 459 12.04 -17.67 -23.18
C GLN A 459 10.83 -18.59 -23.41
N ASP A 460 10.35 -18.73 -24.64
CA ASP A 460 9.21 -19.60 -24.98
C ASP A 460 9.48 -21.09 -24.73
N ASP A 461 10.74 -21.49 -24.90
CA ASP A 461 11.27 -22.84 -24.70
C ASP A 461 11.50 -23.21 -23.23
N THR A 462 11.63 -22.21 -22.35
CA THR A 462 12.04 -22.36 -20.95
C THR A 462 10.96 -21.97 -19.95
N HIS A 463 9.98 -21.15 -20.34
CA HIS A 463 8.96 -20.60 -19.44
C HIS A 463 7.55 -20.68 -20.05
N THR A 464 6.56 -20.64 -19.16
CA THR A 464 5.12 -20.53 -19.48
C THR A 464 4.46 -19.46 -18.62
N ILE A 465 3.30 -19.01 -19.04
CA ILE A 465 2.44 -18.10 -18.30
C ILE A 465 1.39 -18.93 -17.56
N LYS A 466 1.45 -18.95 -16.24
CA LYS A 466 0.43 -19.54 -15.39
C LYS A 466 -0.61 -18.48 -15.06
N VAL A 467 -1.88 -18.75 -15.37
CA VAL A 467 -2.98 -17.87 -14.98
C VAL A 467 -3.36 -18.16 -13.52
N ARG A 468 -3.68 -17.12 -12.77
CA ARG A 468 -4.12 -17.17 -11.38
C ARG A 468 -5.64 -17.00 -11.35
N SER A 469 -6.28 -17.70 -10.43
CA SER A 469 -7.71 -17.48 -10.16
C SER A 469 -7.93 -16.05 -9.68
N TYR A 470 -9.10 -15.48 -10.01
CA TYR A 470 -9.53 -14.16 -9.60
C TYR A 470 -9.35 -13.91 -8.09
N PHE A 471 -9.66 -14.89 -7.23
CA PHE A 471 -9.50 -14.79 -5.77
C PHE A 471 -8.04 -14.69 -5.30
N ARG A 472 -7.08 -15.01 -6.17
CA ARG A 472 -5.64 -14.89 -5.92
C ARG A 472 -4.99 -13.82 -6.81
N ARG A 473 -5.79 -12.90 -7.35
CA ARG A 473 -5.28 -11.75 -8.10
C ARG A 473 -4.39 -10.89 -7.20
N LYS A 474 -3.30 -10.40 -7.76
CA LYS A 474 -2.42 -9.43 -7.11
C LYS A 474 -2.81 -8.02 -7.52
N ILE A 475 -2.48 -7.05 -6.69
CA ILE A 475 -2.62 -5.63 -7.02
C ILE A 475 -1.34 -5.15 -7.73
N PRO A 476 -1.41 -4.73 -9.00
CA PRO A 476 -0.28 -4.10 -9.66
C PRO A 476 0.10 -2.78 -8.97
N VAL A 477 1.39 -2.62 -8.69
CA VAL A 477 1.97 -1.39 -8.13
C VAL A 477 2.79 -0.73 -9.23
N PRO A 478 2.32 0.38 -9.82
CA PRO A 478 3.06 1.09 -10.85
C PRO A 478 4.40 1.60 -10.29
N ILE A 479 5.51 1.15 -10.88
CA ILE A 479 6.87 1.59 -10.57
C ILE A 479 7.36 2.48 -11.71
N GLY A 480 7.77 3.70 -11.36
CA GLY A 480 8.27 4.71 -12.29
C GLY A 480 8.02 6.13 -11.76
N PRO A 481 8.13 7.15 -12.62
CA PRO A 481 7.75 8.52 -12.31
C PRO A 481 6.29 8.62 -11.83
N ALA A 482 5.92 9.78 -11.29
CA ALA A 482 4.54 10.06 -10.93
C ALA A 482 3.61 9.86 -12.14
N LEU A 483 2.46 9.24 -11.90
CA LEU A 483 1.48 9.04 -12.96
C LEU A 483 0.95 10.41 -13.45
N PRO A 484 0.82 10.61 -14.76
CA PRO A 484 0.28 11.84 -15.33
C PRO A 484 -1.14 12.12 -14.79
N ARG A 485 -1.39 13.38 -14.46
CA ARG A 485 -2.65 13.83 -13.92
C ARG A 485 -3.73 13.88 -15.00
N ARG A 486 -4.98 13.58 -14.63
CA ARG A 486 -6.10 13.71 -15.56
C ARG A 486 -6.60 15.15 -15.67
N ASP A 487 -6.42 15.95 -14.62
CA ASP A 487 -7.07 17.25 -14.43
C ASP A 487 -6.25 18.45 -14.93
N THR A 488 -5.09 18.22 -15.56
CA THR A 488 -4.28 19.29 -16.14
C THR A 488 -4.21 19.16 -17.67
N PRO A 489 -4.52 20.21 -18.45
CA PRO A 489 -4.45 20.17 -19.91
C PRO A 489 -3.05 19.78 -20.45
N ALA A 490 -2.00 20.09 -19.70
CA ALA A 490 -0.62 19.77 -20.07
C ALA A 490 -0.31 18.27 -20.01
N SER A 491 -0.99 17.51 -19.14
CA SER A 491 -0.73 16.08 -18.96
C SER A 491 -1.89 15.18 -19.41
N GLU A 492 -3.03 15.75 -19.82
CA GLU A 492 -4.23 15.03 -20.26
C GLU A 492 -3.95 14.02 -21.39
N GLN A 493 -3.20 14.41 -22.44
CA GLN A 493 -2.83 13.50 -23.53
C GLN A 493 -1.93 12.36 -23.03
N LYS A 494 -0.98 12.67 -22.14
CA LYS A 494 -0.07 11.68 -21.54
C LYS A 494 -0.83 10.71 -20.62
N HIS A 495 -1.81 11.23 -19.87
CA HIS A 495 -2.72 10.45 -19.05
C HIS A 495 -3.57 9.51 -19.89
N ALA A 496 -4.26 10.01 -20.91
CA ALA A 496 -5.08 9.23 -21.82
C ALA A 496 -4.27 8.10 -22.49
N ARG A 497 -3.06 8.42 -22.97
CA ARG A 497 -2.13 7.45 -23.53
C ARG A 497 -1.78 6.35 -22.51
N LEU A 498 -1.38 6.72 -21.30
CA LEU A 498 -1.02 5.74 -20.28
C LEU A 498 -2.21 4.86 -19.87
N MET A 499 -3.40 5.42 -19.72
CA MET A 499 -4.61 4.64 -19.41
C MET A 499 -4.94 3.62 -20.50
N LEU A 500 -4.78 3.99 -21.77
CA LEU A 500 -4.91 3.05 -22.89
C LEU A 500 -3.85 1.95 -22.81
N VAL A 501 -2.59 2.29 -22.54
CA VAL A 501 -1.50 1.29 -22.40
C VAL A 501 -1.80 0.31 -21.27
N LEU A 502 -2.38 0.76 -20.16
CA LEU A 502 -2.63 -0.10 -19.00
C LEU A 502 -3.91 -0.93 -19.14
N PHE A 503 -4.99 -0.36 -19.68
CA PHE A 503 -6.35 -0.91 -19.58
C PHE A 503 -6.95 -1.36 -20.92
N LYS A 504 -6.35 -1.01 -22.05
CA LYS A 504 -6.75 -1.57 -23.35
C LYS A 504 -5.86 -2.78 -23.70
N PRO A 505 -6.40 -3.90 -24.21
CA PRO A 505 -5.57 -4.98 -24.74
C PRO A 505 -4.81 -4.53 -26.01
N TRP A 506 -3.53 -4.88 -26.11
CA TRP A 506 -2.68 -4.52 -27.27
C TRP A 506 -1.49 -5.47 -27.43
N ARG A 507 -0.94 -5.54 -28.65
CA ARG A 507 0.40 -6.07 -28.99
C ARG A 507 1.26 -5.02 -29.69
N HIS A 508 0.63 -4.07 -30.37
CA HIS A 508 1.25 -2.97 -31.07
C HIS A 508 0.57 -1.64 -30.74
N ALA A 509 1.27 -0.52 -30.97
CA ALA A 509 0.73 0.82 -30.78
C ALA A 509 -0.52 1.08 -31.63
N SER A 510 -0.63 0.46 -32.81
CA SER A 510 -1.81 0.54 -33.68
C SER A 510 -3.09 -0.02 -33.06
N ASP A 511 -2.97 -0.89 -32.05
CA ASP A 511 -4.14 -1.43 -31.35
C ASP A 511 -4.74 -0.38 -30.40
N LEU A 512 -3.94 0.60 -29.96
CA LEU A 512 -4.35 1.57 -28.95
C LEU A 512 -5.17 2.73 -29.52
N ARG A 513 -4.78 3.26 -30.69
CA ARG A 513 -5.48 4.35 -31.37
C ARG A 513 -5.40 4.21 -32.89
N GLN A 514 -6.36 4.79 -33.60
CA GLN A 514 -6.28 4.96 -35.05
C GLN A 514 -5.31 6.11 -35.40
N THR A 515 -4.69 6.06 -36.57
CA THR A 515 -3.67 7.05 -37.00
C THR A 515 -4.19 8.50 -37.04
N SER A 516 -5.48 8.70 -37.30
CA SER A 516 -6.10 10.03 -37.33
C SER A 516 -6.64 10.51 -35.98
N GLN A 517 -6.54 9.67 -34.95
CA GLN A 517 -7.18 9.88 -33.65
C GLN A 517 -6.16 10.37 -32.62
N THR A 518 -6.55 11.34 -31.79
CA THR A 518 -5.75 11.74 -30.64
C THR A 518 -5.81 10.69 -29.52
N TRP A 519 -4.84 10.69 -28.59
CA TRP A 519 -4.89 9.77 -27.44
C TRP A 519 -6.13 9.99 -26.59
N LEU A 520 -6.55 11.25 -26.42
CA LEU A 520 -7.75 11.62 -25.68
C LEU A 520 -9.04 11.08 -26.32
N GLU A 521 -9.20 11.22 -27.64
CA GLU A 521 -10.35 10.66 -28.35
C GLU A 521 -10.39 9.13 -28.23
N ALA A 522 -9.24 8.46 -28.34
CA ALA A 522 -9.15 7.00 -28.20
C ALA A 522 -9.52 6.55 -26.78
N TYR A 523 -9.09 7.32 -25.77
CA TYR A 523 -9.43 7.08 -24.38
C TYR A 523 -10.93 7.27 -24.12
N HIS A 524 -11.56 8.32 -24.66
CA HIS A 524 -13.01 8.54 -24.54
C HIS A 524 -13.85 7.48 -25.24
N LEU A 525 -13.34 6.83 -26.30
CA LEU A 525 -14.02 5.68 -26.89
C LEU A 525 -13.99 4.44 -25.98
N MET A 526 -12.90 4.26 -25.23
CA MET A 526 -12.76 3.15 -24.27
C MET A 526 -13.54 3.40 -22.98
N CYS A 527 -13.52 4.65 -22.48
CA CYS A 527 -14.15 5.09 -21.25
C CYS A 527 -14.95 6.37 -21.52
N PRO A 528 -16.20 6.25 -22.02
CA PRO A 528 -17.00 7.42 -22.33
C PRO A 528 -17.24 8.25 -21.06
N PRO A 529 -17.17 9.58 -21.14
CA PRO A 529 -17.43 10.44 -19.99
C PRO A 529 -18.85 10.19 -19.47
N ASN A 530 -18.98 10.13 -18.14
CA ASN A 530 -20.28 10.01 -17.51
C ASN A 530 -21.14 11.22 -17.92
N PRO A 531 -22.41 11.04 -18.32
CA PRO A 531 -23.26 12.12 -18.83
C PRO A 531 -23.63 13.20 -17.78
N SER A 532 -23.06 13.15 -16.58
CA SER A 532 -23.36 14.00 -15.43
C SER A 532 -22.15 14.75 -14.85
N SER A 533 -21.03 14.86 -15.58
CA SER A 533 -19.87 15.69 -15.20
C SER A 533 -19.82 17.00 -15.98
#